data_AF-C0B5Q6-F1
#
_entry.id   AF-C0B5Q6-F1
#
_cell.length_a   1.000
_cell.length_b   1.000
_cell.length_c   1.000
_cell.angle_alpha   90.00
_cell.angle_beta   90.00
_cell.angle_gamma   90.00
#
_symmetry.space_group_name_H-M   'P 1'
#
loop_
_entity.id
_entity.type
_entity.pdbx_description
1 polymer ?
#
loop_
_entity_poly.entity_id
_entity_poly.type
_entity_poly.pdbx_seq_one_letter_code
_entity_poly.pdbx_strand_id
1 'polypeptide(L)' 'MKVLVYRKCSTCQKALKWLEAHGIAFEERAIVEENPTYEELKEWHAMRSGSR' A
#
# COMPACT_ATOMS: atom_id res chain seq x y z
N MET A 1 -0.76 0.55 12.33
CA MET A 1 -1.23 1.18 11.06
C MET A 1 -0.66 0.38 9.89
N LYS A 2 -1.49 -0.16 8.99
CA LYS A 2 -0.99 -0.95 7.85
C LYS A 2 -0.69 -0.06 6.65
N VAL A 3 0.56 -0.06 6.21
CA VAL A 3 1.04 0.75 5.08
C VAL A 3 1.31 -0.18 3.92
N LEU A 4 0.53 0.01 2.85
CA LEU A 4 0.75 -0.69 1.60
C LEU A 4 1.97 -0.09 0.92
N VAL A 5 3.01 -0.90 0.76
CA VAL A 5 4.27 -0.46 0.18
C VAL A 5 4.56 -1.21 -1.10
N TYR A 6 5.06 -0.47 -2.08
CA TYR A 6 5.61 -1.04 -3.29
C TYR A 6 7.13 -0.88 -3.21
N ARG A 7 7.90 -1.98 -3.16
CA ARG A 7 9.36 -1.90 -2.99
C ARG A 7 10.06 -1.12 -4.12
N LYS A 8 9.47 -1.02 -5.31
CA LYS A 8 10.00 -0.20 -6.42
C LYS A 8 9.49 1.26 -6.39
N CYS A 9 8.66 1.65 -5.42
CA CYS A 9 8.21 3.02 -5.27
C CYS A 9 9.14 3.80 -4.35
N SER A 10 9.82 4.80 -4.90
CA SER A 10 10.64 5.75 -4.14
C SER A 10 9.81 6.59 -3.15
N THR A 11 8.52 6.82 -3.43
CA THR A 11 7.60 7.51 -2.51
C THR A 11 7.29 6.67 -1.28
N CYS A 12 7.06 5.36 -1.43
CA CYS A 12 6.81 4.46 -0.31
C CYS A 12 8.02 4.40 0.64
N GLN A 13 9.23 4.30 0.09
CA GLN A 13 10.47 4.30 0.89
C GLN A 13 10.66 5.60 1.68
N LYS A 14 10.31 6.76 1.10
CA LYS A 14 10.33 8.05 1.80
C LYS A 14 9.29 8.10 2.93
N ALA A 15 8.09 7.58 2.69
CA ALA A 15 7.03 7.54 3.70
C ALA A 15 7.39 6.66 4.89
N LEU A 16 7.97 5.47 4.65
CA LEU A 16 8.47 4.59 5.71
C LEU A 16 9.52 5.29 6.58
N LYS A 17 10.53 5.89 5.95
CA LYS A 17 11.57 6.66 6.67
C LYS A 17 10.98 7.79 7.51
N TRP A 18 9.96 8.47 7.00
CA TRP A 18 9.28 9.54 7.75
C TRP A 18 8.55 8.98 8.97
N LEU A 19 7.84 7.85 8.81
CA LEU A 19 7.12 7.18 9.89
C LEU A 19 8.09 6.64 10.97
N GLU A 20 9.20 6.03 10.56
CA GLU A 20 10.26 5.56 11.47
C GLU A 20 10.90 6.73 12.24
N ALA A 21 11.20 7.83 11.54
CA ALA A 21 11.77 9.03 12.15
C ALA A 21 10.81 9.69 13.17
N HIS A 22 9.51 9.50 13.01
CA HIS A 22 8.49 9.97 13.95
C HIS A 22 8.14 8.92 15.02
N GLY A 23 8.78 7.73 15.01
CA GLY A 23 8.51 6.66 15.95
C GLY A 23 7.10 6.07 15.85
N ILE A 24 6.47 6.18 14.67
CA ILE A 24 5.11 5.69 14.46
C ILE A 24 5.17 4.19 14.18
N ALA A 25 4.43 3.40 14.96
CA ALA A 25 4.29 1.96 14.71
C ALA A 25 3.45 1.71 13.44
N PHE A 26 4.11 1.30 12.37
CA PHE A 26 3.48 0.85 11.14
C PHE A 26 3.85 -0.59 10.82
N GLU A 27 2.93 -1.29 10.16
CA GLU A 27 3.18 -2.59 9.55
C GLU A 27 3.31 -2.37 8.04
N GLU A 28 4.46 -2.73 7.48
CA GLU A 28 4.64 -2.72 6.03
C GLU A 28 4.00 -3.95 5.39
N ARG A 29 3.16 -3.75 4.37
CA ARG A 29 2.57 -4.83 3.57
C ARG A 29 2.94 -4.62 2.11
N ALA A 30 3.77 -5.52 1.57
CA ALA A 30 4.22 -5.45 0.20
C ALA A 30 3.16 -6.00 -0.77
N ILE A 31 2.49 -5.11 -1.51
CA ILE A 31 1.42 -5.49 -2.47
C ILE A 31 1.88 -6.42 -3.62
N VAL A 32 3.19 -6.59 -3.78
CA VAL A 32 3.83 -7.40 -4.83
C VAL A 32 4.19 -8.78 -4.32
N GLU A 33 4.47 -8.90 -3.04
CA GLU A 33 4.82 -10.19 -2.44
C GLU A 33 3.51 -10.92 -2.09
N GLU A 34 2.56 -10.17 -1.55
CA GLU A 34 1.19 -10.61 -1.37
C GLU A 34 0.35 -10.14 -2.55
N ASN A 35 0.40 -10.90 -3.64
CA ASN A 35 -0.32 -10.58 -4.88
C ASN A 35 -1.82 -10.69 -4.61
N PRO A 36 -2.60 -9.59 -4.66
CA PRO A 36 -4.04 -9.71 -4.66
C PRO A 36 -4.44 -10.54 -5.88
N THR A 37 -5.38 -11.46 -5.70
CA THR A 37 -5.90 -12.23 -6.83
C THR A 37 -6.64 -11.31 -7.78
N TYR A 38 -6.78 -11.76 -9.03
CA TYR A 38 -7.49 -11.02 -10.06
C TYR A 38 -8.90 -10.58 -9.61
N GLU A 39 -9.57 -11.41 -8.82
CA GLU A 39 -10.90 -11.14 -8.25
C GLU A 39 -10.87 -9.94 -7.29
N GLU A 40 -9.91 -9.87 -6.36
CA GLU A 40 -9.76 -8.75 -5.43
C GLU A 40 -9.38 -7.43 -6.15
N LEU A 41 -8.51 -7.51 -7.16
CA LEU A 41 -8.15 -6.36 -8.00
C LEU A 41 -9.37 -5.78 -8.73
N LYS A 42 -10.25 -6.66 -9.20
CA LYS A 42 -11.51 -6.27 -9.85
C LYS A 42 -12.44 -5.55 -8.88
N GLU A 43 -12.54 -6.02 -7.63
CA GLU A 43 -13.32 -5.36 -6.58
C GLU A 43 -12.75 -3.99 -6.21
N TRP A 44 -11.43 -3.87 -6.04
CA TRP A 44 -10.78 -2.59 -5.75
C TRP A 44 -10.97 -1.59 -6.88
N HIS A 45 -10.86 -2.05 -8.13
CA HIS A 45 -11.10 -1.22 -9.30
C HIS A 45 -12.56 -0.75 -9.37
N ALA A 46 -13.52 -1.63 -9.07
CA ALA A 46 -14.94 -1.30 -9.01
C ALA A 46 -15.27 -0.30 -7.89
N MET A 47 -14.65 -0.43 -6.71
CA MET A 47 -14.77 0.55 -5.62
C MET A 47 -14.20 1.92 -6.00
N ARG A 48 -13.12 1.97 -6.80
CA ARG A 48 -12.46 3.21 -7.18
C ARG A 48 -13.17 3.97 -8.31
N SER A 49 -13.92 3.29 -9.16
CA SER A 49 -14.59 3.87 -10.32
C SER A 49 -16.04 4.32 -10.07
N GLY A 50 -16.58 4.12 -8.87
CA GLY A 50 -17.95 4.48 -8.48
C GLY A 50 -18.16 5.89 -7.91
N SER A 51 -17.41 6.90 -8.36
CA SER A 51 -17.72 8.30 -8.05
C SER A 51 -17.32 9.19 -9.22
N ARG A 52 -18.20 9.21 -10.22
CA ARG A 52 -18.42 10.39 -11.05
C ARG A 52 -19.91 10.61 -11.20
#